data_AF-A0AAD4XHD2-F1
#
_entry.id   AF-A0AAD4XHD2-F1
#
_cell.length_a   1.000
_cell.length_b   1.000
_cell.length_c   1.000
_cell.angle_alpha   90.00
_cell.angle_beta   90.00
_cell.angle_gamma   90.00
#
_symmetry.space_group_name_H-M   'P 1'
#
loop_
_entity.id
_entity.type
_entity.pdbx_description
1 polymer ?
#
loop_
_entity_poly.entity_id
_entity_poly.type
_entity_poly.pdbx_seq_one_letter_code
_entity_poly.pdbx_strand_id
1 'polypeptide(L)' 'MFLGVFGWDFLQNFVYRVYQKNDTLFTLEDEDGEGYTANYFPRKWGLSGGWRAFAIVHKLAEGDALVFHLVKVSKFK' A
#
# COMPACT_ATOMS: atom_id res chain seq x y z
N MET A 1 -18.78 4.69 33.89
CA MET A 1 -17.81 3.60 34.12
C MET A 1 -17.85 2.72 32.87
N PHE A 2 -16.75 2.73 32.11
CA PHE A 2 -16.26 1.84 31.03
C PHE A 2 -17.25 0.96 30.24
N LEU A 3 -17.14 0.76 28.92
CA LEU A 3 -16.40 1.29 27.77
C LEU A 3 -16.85 0.39 26.60
N GLY A 4 -16.84 0.87 25.35
CA GLY A 4 -16.89 -0.06 24.21
C GLY A 4 -17.42 0.53 22.90
N VAL A 5 -16.77 1.59 22.39
CA VAL A 5 -16.96 2.02 21.00
C VAL A 5 -16.24 1.01 20.10
N PHE A 6 -16.92 -0.08 19.75
CA PHE A 6 -16.44 -1.05 18.75
C PHE A 6 -16.70 -0.47 17.35
N GLY A 7 -15.66 -0.04 16.66
CA GLY A 7 -15.78 0.28 15.23
C GLY A 7 -14.57 0.97 14.62
N TRP A 8 -13.86 1.81 15.37
CA TRP A 8 -12.82 2.69 14.78
C TRP A 8 -11.40 2.41 15.27
N ASP A 9 -11.23 1.87 16.48
CA ASP A 9 -9.90 1.61 17.06
C ASP A 9 -9.22 0.33 16.56
N PHE A 10 -9.98 -0.61 15.98
CA PHE A 10 -9.43 -1.92 15.56
C PHE A 10 -8.66 -1.83 14.23
N LEU A 11 -9.14 -1.03 13.28
CA LEU A 11 -8.44 -0.79 12.00
C LEU A 11 -7.21 0.11 12.19
N GLN A 12 -7.30 1.16 13.02
CA GLN A 12 -6.16 2.05 13.24
C GLN A 12 -4.98 1.35 13.91
N ASN A 13 -5.21 0.47 14.90
CA ASN A 13 -4.13 -0.23 15.60
C ASN A 13 -3.46 -1.32 14.76
N PHE A 14 -4.16 -1.91 13.79
CA PHE A 14 -3.56 -2.87 12.85
C PHE A 14 -2.74 -2.13 11.78
N VAL A 15 -3.31 -1.08 11.19
CA VAL A 15 -2.61 -0.23 10.21
C VAL A 15 -1.37 0.42 10.82
N TYR A 16 -1.43 0.90 12.07
CA TYR A 16 -0.31 1.58 12.74
C TYR A 16 0.83 0.64 13.18
N ARG A 17 0.57 -0.66 13.38
CA ARG A 17 1.61 -1.66 13.69
C ARG A 17 2.26 -2.26 12.44
N VAL A 18 1.51 -2.35 11.34
CA VAL A 18 2.04 -2.77 10.03
C VAL A 18 2.76 -1.60 9.34
N TYR A 19 2.35 -0.36 9.63
CA TYR A 19 2.98 0.85 9.13
C TYR A 19 4.43 0.97 9.58
N GLN A 20 5.33 0.77 8.63
CA GLN A 20 6.67 1.30 8.71
C GLN A 20 6.53 2.82 8.86
N LYS A 21 6.86 3.38 10.03
CA LYS A 21 6.73 4.83 10.31
C LYS A 21 7.57 5.71 9.38
N ASN A 22 8.48 5.07 8.66
CA ASN A 22 9.43 5.67 7.74
C ASN A 22 9.05 5.27 6.31
N ASP A 23 9.38 6.16 5.38
CA ASP A 23 9.29 5.88 3.95
C ASP A 23 10.05 4.59 3.66
N THR A 24 9.36 3.64 3.03
CA THR A 24 9.92 2.32 2.78
C THR A 24 9.67 1.86 1.35
N LEU A 25 10.60 1.09 0.83
CA LEU A 25 10.48 0.44 -0.47
C LEU A 25 9.49 -0.71 -0.37
N PHE A 26 8.48 -0.66 -1.22
CA PHE A 26 7.49 -1.71 -1.44
C PHE A 26 7.72 -2.36 -2.79
N THR A 27 7.45 -3.65 -2.86
CA THR A 27 7.34 -4.38 -4.12
C THR A 27 5.86 -4.46 -4.50
N LEU A 28 5.51 -3.98 -5.69
CA LEU A 28 4.23 -4.20 -6.35
C LEU A 28 4.41 -5.43 -7.25
N GLU A 29 3.79 -6.54 -6.91
CA GLU A 29 3.74 -7.73 -7.78
C GLU A 29 2.49 -7.64 -8.65
N ASP A 30 2.62 -7.89 -9.95
CA ASP A 30 1.48 -7.98 -10.85
C ASP A 30 0.90 -9.42 -10.93
N GLU A 31 -0.10 -9.60 -11.77
CA GLU A 31 -0.76 -10.90 -11.97
C GLU A 31 0.17 -11.95 -12.60
N ASP A 32 1.16 -11.51 -13.38
CA ASP A 32 2.16 -12.38 -14.01
C ASP A 32 3.31 -12.74 -13.03
N GLY A 33 3.32 -12.14 -11.84
CA GLY A 33 4.31 -12.36 -10.79
C GLY A 33 5.54 -11.45 -10.90
N GLU A 34 5.52 -10.47 -11.80
CA GLU A 34 6.60 -9.52 -11.99
C GLU A 34 6.57 -8.46 -10.88
N GLY A 35 7.74 -8.21 -10.29
CA GLY A 35 7.89 -7.33 -9.14
C GLY A 35 8.45 -5.95 -9.51
N TYR A 36 7.76 -4.90 -9.11
CA TYR A 36 8.15 -3.51 -9.34
C TYR A 36 8.38 -2.80 -8.02
N THR A 37 9.52 -2.13 -7.87
CA THR A 37 9.84 -1.40 -6.65
C THR A 37 9.22 -0.01 -6.69
N ALA A 38 8.54 0.39 -5.61
CA ALA A 38 8.01 1.73 -5.41
C ALA A 38 8.23 2.19 -3.97
N ASN A 39 8.45 3.49 -3.78
CA ASN A 39 8.50 4.07 -2.43
C ASN A 39 7.08 4.26 -1.90
N TYR A 40 6.77 3.69 -0.75
CA TYR A 40 5.54 3.94 -0.04
C TYR A 40 5.73 5.01 1.02
N PHE A 41 4.85 6.01 1.02
CA PHE A 41 4.81 7.10 2.00
C PHE A 41 3.60 6.90 2.90
N PRO A 42 3.75 6.14 4.00
CA PRO A 42 2.63 5.81 4.87
C PRO A 42 1.87 7.05 5.35
N ARG A 43 2.56 8.16 5.64
CA ARG A 43 1.90 9.40 6.10
C ARG A 43 1.06 10.11 5.04
N LYS A 44 1.33 9.85 3.75
CA LYS A 44 0.65 10.48 2.61
C LYS A 44 -0.28 9.53 1.86
N TRP A 45 -0.33 8.26 2.29
CA TRP A 45 -1.07 7.19 1.60
C TRP A 45 -0.76 7.13 0.10
N GLY A 46 0.52 7.36 -0.24
CA GLY A 46 0.96 7.54 -1.62
C GLY A 46 2.15 6.67 -1.97
N LEU A 47 2.26 6.34 -3.26
CA LEU A 47 3.40 5.66 -3.86
C LEU A 47 4.20 6.66 -4.71
N SER A 48 5.53 6.58 -4.68
CA SER A 48 6.42 7.35 -5.56
C SER A 48 7.63 6.50 -5.98
N GLY A 49 8.65 7.09 -6.62
CA GLY A 49 9.96 6.44 -6.82
C GLY A 49 9.95 5.13 -7.62
N GLY A 50 8.92 4.89 -8.45
CA GLY A 50 8.74 3.64 -9.20
C GLY A 50 7.30 3.42 -9.64
N TRP A 51 6.34 4.02 -8.93
CA TRP A 51 4.92 4.03 -9.30
C TRP A 51 4.67 4.44 -10.76
N ARG A 52 5.34 5.50 -11.24
CA ARG A 52 5.15 5.96 -12.63
C ARG A 52 5.60 4.91 -13.66
N ALA A 53 6.69 4.19 -13.38
CA ALA A 53 7.17 3.15 -14.29
C ALA A 53 6.19 1.98 -14.33
N PHE A 54 5.69 1.55 -13.17
CA PHE A 54 4.62 0.57 -13.05
C PHE A 54 3.39 0.97 -13.88
N ALA A 55 2.90 2.19 -13.68
CA ALA A 55 1.73 2.70 -14.41
C ALA A 55 1.92 2.69 -15.94
N ILE A 56 3.12 3.02 -16.43
CA ILE A 56 3.44 3.00 -17.87
C ILE A 56 3.45 1.56 -18.40
N VAL A 57 4.08 0.63 -17.69
CA VAL A 57 4.17 -0.78 -18.12
C VAL A 57 2.78 -1.41 -18.18
N HIS A 58 1.94 -1.12 -17.19
CA HIS A 58 0.55 -1.59 -17.13
C HIS A 58 -0.44 -0.74 -17.93
N LYS A 59 0.03 0.28 -18.65
CA LYS A 59 -0.79 1.17 -19.51
C LYS A 59 -1.98 1.80 -18.78
N LEU A 60 -1.80 2.14 -17.51
CA LEU A 60 -2.83 2.77 -16.70
C LEU A 60 -3.14 4.18 -17.22
N ALA A 61 -4.42 4.49 -17.33
CA ALA A 61 -4.94 5.79 -17.71
C ALA A 61 -5.62 6.48 -16.51
N GLU A 62 -5.92 7.76 -16.69
CA GLU A 62 -6.72 8.50 -15.71
C GLU A 62 -8.12 7.86 -15.58
N GLY A 63 -8.53 7.59 -14.35
CA GLY A 63 -9.80 6.93 -14.05
C GLY A 63 -9.68 5.43 -13.80
N ASP A 64 -8.55 4.81 -14.14
CA ASP A 64 -8.31 3.40 -13.81
C ASP A 64 -8.12 3.22 -12.30
N ALA A 65 -8.68 2.13 -11.78
CA ALA A 65 -8.55 1.74 -10.39
C ALA A 65 -7.73 0.46 -10.27
N LEU A 66 -6.84 0.44 -9.26
CA LEU A 66 -6.09 -0.74 -8.88
C LEU A 66 -6.41 -1.11 -7.45
N VAL A 67 -6.54 -2.41 -7.21
CA VAL A 67 -6.75 -2.99 -5.89
C VAL A 67 -5.52 -3.81 -5.58
N PHE A 68 -4.81 -3.43 -4.52
CA PHE A 68 -3.64 -4.14 -4.04
C PHE A 68 -3.95 -4.87 -2.73
N HIS A 69 -3.50 -6.11 -2.62
CA HIS A 69 -3.50 -6.86 -1.38
C HIS A 69 -2.11 -6.82 -0.74
N LEU A 70 -2.06 -6.47 0.56
CA LEU A 70 -0.82 -6.54 1.32
C LEU A 70 -0.51 -8.00 1.68
N VAL A 71 0.34 -8.64 0.90
CA VAL A 71 0.71 -10.05 1.09
C VAL A 71 1.90 -10.22 2.04
N LYS A 72 2.76 -9.20 2.17
CA LYS A 72 3.85 -9.11 3.16
C LYS A 72 4.02 -7.68 3.61
N VAL A 73 4.74 -7.45 4.71
CA VAL A 73 4.96 -6.12 5.32
C VAL A 73 5.44 -5.06 4.32
N SER A 74 6.21 -5.44 3.29
CA SER A 74 6.72 -4.55 2.24
C SER A 74 6.35 -5.01 0.82
N LYS A 75 5.24 -5.75 0.66
CA LYS A 75 4.84 -6.30 -0.64
C LYS A 75 3.33 -6.21 -0.85
N PHE A 76 2.96 -5.53 -1.92
CA PHE A 76 1.64 -5.54 -2.50
C PHE A 76 1.58 -6.54 -3.65
N LYS A 77 0.47 -7.25 -3.78
CA LYS A 77 0.07 -8.02 -4.95
C LYS A 77 -1.27 -7.49 -5.41
#